data_AF-A0A434EJM6-F1
#
_entry.id   AF-A0A434EJM6-F1
#
_cell.length_a   1.000
_cell.length_b   1.000
_cell.length_c   1.000
_cell.angle_alpha   90.00
_cell.angle_beta   90.00
_cell.angle_gamma   90.00
#
_symmetry.space_group_name_H-M   'P 1'
#
loop_
_entity.id
_entity.type
_entity.pdbx_description
1 polymer ?
#
loop_
_entity_poly.entity_id
_entity_poly.type
_entity_poly.pdbx_seq_one_letter_code
_entity_poly.pdbx_strand_id
1 'polypeptide(L)'
;MFQTFDSAGDPAVGKPRVALLRQWLAANDLDGFIVPRADEHQGEYVADRSARLKWLTGFSGSAGIAIVLGGRAVMFVDGRYTLQVRQEVDLDIFSIESLVDNPPPTWIKDNLGKGVRLGFDPWLQTIGDVKALKASAEKSGATLVPLEKNPIDAIWKDQPDPPRAPVELHPIAFAGELAKDKLARLASAIGKDGATHTVLTDPSSIAWAFDIRGGDVPHTP
;
A
#
# COMPACT_ATOMS: atom_id res chain seq x y z
N MET A 1 18.78 -17.58 15.45
CA MET A 1 17.73 -16.54 15.38
C MET A 1 16.48 -17.16 15.97
N PHE A 2 16.07 -16.74 17.17
CA PHE A 2 14.89 -17.30 17.82
C PHE A 2 13.65 -16.64 17.24
N GLN A 3 12.66 -17.45 16.86
CA GLN A 3 11.36 -16.96 16.41
C GLN A 3 10.64 -16.38 17.64
N THR A 4 10.36 -15.09 17.62
CA THR A 4 9.56 -14.41 18.65
C THR A 4 8.09 -14.58 18.33
N PHE A 5 7.29 -14.91 19.34
CA PHE A 5 5.82 -15.08 19.23
C PHE A 5 5.05 -13.84 19.70
N ASP A 6 5.75 -12.72 19.92
CA ASP A 6 5.10 -11.45 20.25
C ASP A 6 4.20 -11.03 19.09
N SER A 7 2.94 -10.69 19.39
CA SER A 7 2.03 -10.15 18.38
C SER A 7 2.65 -8.86 17.82
N ALA A 8 2.88 -8.85 16.52
CA ALA A 8 3.41 -7.69 15.84
C ALA A 8 2.37 -6.55 15.72
N GLY A 9 1.14 -6.77 16.18
CA GLY A 9 0.06 -5.80 16.19
C GLY A 9 -0.23 -5.20 17.56
N ASP A 10 -0.89 -4.06 17.55
CA ASP A 10 -1.27 -3.33 18.77
C ASP A 10 -2.59 -2.59 18.52
N PRO A 11 -3.73 -3.10 19.01
CA PRO A 11 -5.02 -2.44 18.80
C PRO A 11 -5.08 -1.07 19.49
N ALA A 12 -4.32 -0.83 20.57
CA ALA A 12 -4.40 0.40 21.35
C ALA A 12 -3.96 1.64 20.55
N VAL A 13 -3.24 1.45 19.44
CA VAL A 13 -2.80 2.56 18.58
C VAL A 13 -3.89 3.11 17.67
N GLY A 14 -4.93 2.31 17.38
CA GLY A 14 -5.95 2.64 16.39
C GLY A 14 -6.69 3.94 16.72
N LYS A 15 -7.30 4.02 17.90
CA LYS A 15 -8.06 5.19 18.35
C LYS A 15 -7.27 6.51 18.32
N PRO A 16 -6.09 6.64 18.95
CA PRO A 16 -5.35 7.91 18.92
C PRO A 16 -4.86 8.29 17.52
N ARG A 17 -4.42 7.34 16.69
CA ARG A 17 -3.90 7.62 15.33
C ARG A 17 -5.01 7.96 14.35
N VAL A 18 -6.16 7.29 14.42
CA VAL A 18 -7.35 7.64 13.63
C VAL A 18 -7.88 9.02 13.99
N ALA A 19 -7.83 9.42 15.27
CA ALA A 19 -8.21 10.78 15.67
C ALA A 19 -7.32 11.84 15.01
N LEU A 20 -6.00 11.63 14.95
CA LEU A 20 -5.07 12.52 14.25
C LEU A 20 -5.37 12.60 12.75
N LEU A 21 -5.62 11.45 12.10
CA LEU A 21 -5.97 11.42 10.69
C LEU A 21 -7.26 12.18 10.41
N ARG A 22 -8.32 11.98 11.20
CA ARG A 22 -9.59 12.70 11.06
C ARG A 22 -9.41 14.21 11.20
N GLN A 23 -8.61 14.65 12.17
CA GLN A 23 -8.29 16.08 12.33
C GLN A 23 -7.59 16.63 11.09
N TRP A 24 -6.62 15.89 10.54
CA TRP A 24 -5.93 16.28 9.31
C TRP A 24 -6.89 16.35 8.12
N LEU A 25 -7.76 15.36 7.95
CA LEU A 25 -8.74 15.32 6.86
C LEU A 25 -9.72 16.50 6.91
N ALA A 26 -10.25 16.80 8.09
CA ALA A 26 -11.14 17.94 8.29
C ALA A 26 -10.45 19.29 7.98
N ALA A 27 -9.16 19.41 8.30
CA ALA A 27 -8.38 20.61 7.98
C ALA A 27 -8.04 20.77 6.48
N ASN A 28 -8.26 19.73 5.67
CA ASN A 28 -7.93 19.70 4.24
C ASN A 28 -9.17 19.45 3.35
N ASP A 29 -10.38 19.71 3.87
CA ASP A 29 -11.65 19.52 3.16
C ASP A 29 -11.81 18.10 2.57
N LEU A 30 -11.45 17.08 3.34
CA LEU A 30 -11.61 15.66 3.00
C LEU A 30 -12.51 14.97 4.02
N ASP A 31 -13.39 14.11 3.54
CA ASP A 31 -14.30 13.33 4.38
C ASP A 31 -13.73 11.97 4.76
N GLY A 32 -12.68 11.53 4.03
CA GLY A 32 -12.04 10.25 4.26
C GLY A 32 -10.74 10.03 3.53
N PHE A 33 -10.08 8.92 3.84
CA PHE A 33 -8.84 8.49 3.21
C PHE A 33 -8.73 6.95 3.11
N ILE A 34 -8.15 6.47 2.02
CA ILE A 34 -7.84 5.06 1.77
C ILE A 34 -6.38 4.78 2.14
N VAL A 35 -6.14 3.77 2.96
CA VAL A 35 -4.81 3.32 3.38
C VAL A 35 -4.61 1.86 3.00
N PRO A 36 -3.95 1.55 1.87
CA PRO A 36 -3.65 0.17 1.51
C PRO A 36 -2.43 -0.36 2.29
N ARG A 37 -2.32 -1.69 2.39
CA ARG A 37 -1.07 -2.37 2.70
C ARG A 37 -0.22 -2.44 1.42
N ALA A 38 0.40 -1.32 1.04
CA ALA A 38 1.27 -1.25 -0.15
C ALA A 38 2.31 -0.15 -0.02
N ASP A 39 3.38 -0.26 -0.81
CA ASP A 39 4.30 0.80 -1.16
C ASP A 39 4.17 1.18 -2.65
N GLU A 40 5.00 2.11 -3.10
CA GLU A 40 5.04 2.58 -4.49
C GLU A 40 5.45 1.49 -5.51
N HIS A 41 5.96 0.37 -5.04
CA HIS A 41 6.46 -0.74 -5.84
C HIS A 41 5.49 -1.91 -5.91
N GLN A 42 4.40 -1.86 -5.12
CA GLN A 42 3.38 -2.92 -5.05
C GLN A 42 3.95 -4.27 -4.61
N GLY A 43 4.98 -4.24 -3.76
CA GLY A 43 5.66 -5.44 -3.25
C GLY A 43 4.84 -6.24 -2.23
N GLU A 44 5.11 -7.53 -2.12
CA GLU A 44 4.50 -8.39 -1.10
C GLU A 44 4.93 -8.00 0.32
N TYR A 45 6.16 -7.54 0.49
CA TYR A 45 6.69 -6.99 1.74
C TYR A 45 6.87 -5.49 1.60
N VAL A 46 6.64 -4.74 2.69
CA VAL A 46 6.89 -3.29 2.76
C VAL A 46 7.96 -3.03 3.79
N ALA A 47 8.84 -2.07 3.52
CA ALA A 47 9.76 -1.55 4.53
C ALA A 47 8.98 -0.86 5.66
N ASP A 48 9.59 -0.77 6.85
CA ASP A 48 8.92 -0.22 8.05
C ASP A 48 8.40 1.20 7.85
N ARG A 49 9.14 2.04 7.11
CA ARG A 49 8.71 3.40 6.72
C ARG A 49 7.38 3.42 5.97
N SER A 50 7.16 2.42 5.11
CA SER A 50 5.99 2.30 4.24
C SER A 50 4.85 1.51 4.87
N ALA A 51 5.03 0.98 6.09
CA ALA A 51 4.04 0.19 6.83
C ALA A 51 2.89 1.03 7.42
N ARG A 52 2.32 1.95 6.63
CA ARG A 52 1.30 2.94 7.03
C ARG A 52 0.02 2.31 7.56
N LEU A 53 -0.46 1.22 6.94
CA LEU A 53 -1.63 0.50 7.43
C LEU A 53 -1.39 -0.08 8.82
N LYS A 54 -0.26 -0.74 9.02
CA LYS A 54 0.14 -1.31 10.32
C LYS A 54 0.27 -0.21 11.36
N TRP A 55 0.94 0.90 11.03
CA TRP A 55 1.04 2.04 11.93
C TRP A 55 -0.34 2.60 12.29
N LEU A 56 -1.22 2.83 11.31
CA LEU A 56 -2.53 3.43 11.59
C LEU A 56 -3.44 2.51 12.43
N THR A 57 -3.43 1.20 12.16
CA THR A 57 -4.48 0.29 12.62
C THR A 57 -4.02 -0.73 13.66
N GLY A 58 -2.72 -0.98 13.77
CA GLY A 58 -2.16 -2.10 14.52
C GLY A 58 -2.10 -3.41 13.73
N PHE A 59 -2.77 -3.53 12.59
CA PHE A 59 -2.81 -4.78 11.82
C PHE A 59 -1.48 -5.12 11.15
N SER A 60 -0.98 -6.32 11.40
CA SER A 60 0.32 -6.78 10.91
C SER A 60 0.27 -7.74 9.72
N GLY A 61 -0.94 -8.12 9.26
CA GLY A 61 -1.11 -9.05 8.14
C GLY A 61 -0.63 -8.49 6.79
N SER A 62 -0.29 -9.39 5.86
CA SER A 62 0.29 -8.99 4.57
C SER A 62 -0.71 -8.46 3.55
N ALA A 63 -2.02 -8.65 3.77
CA ALA A 63 -3.06 -8.15 2.89
C ALA A 63 -4.16 -7.44 3.69
N GLY A 64 -4.33 -6.14 3.43
CA GLY A 64 -5.34 -5.33 4.07
C GLY A 64 -5.46 -3.95 3.46
N ILE A 65 -6.61 -3.33 3.65
CA ILE A 65 -6.88 -1.94 3.27
C ILE A 65 -7.75 -1.34 4.35
N ALA A 66 -7.48 -0.11 4.79
CA ALA A 66 -8.40 0.65 5.63
C ALA A 66 -9.03 1.80 4.84
N ILE A 67 -10.30 2.08 5.12
CA ILE A 67 -10.97 3.33 4.75
C ILE A 67 -11.35 4.04 6.04
N VAL A 68 -10.77 5.21 6.28
CA VAL A 68 -11.11 6.05 7.43
C VAL A 68 -11.98 7.21 6.97
N LEU A 69 -13.15 7.37 7.58
CA LEU A 69 -14.04 8.51 7.40
C LEU A 69 -14.14 9.32 8.70
N GLY A 70 -14.75 10.51 8.65
CA GLY A 70 -14.93 11.37 9.82
C GLY A 70 -15.63 10.70 11.02
N GLY A 71 -16.62 9.84 10.78
CA GLY A 71 -17.40 9.18 11.84
C GLY A 71 -17.27 7.65 11.94
N ARG A 72 -16.65 7.00 10.96
CA ARG A 72 -16.48 5.53 10.94
C ARG A 72 -15.17 5.14 10.27
N ALA A 73 -14.68 3.94 10.52
CA ALA A 73 -13.57 3.37 9.79
C ALA A 73 -13.83 1.90 9.50
N VAL A 74 -13.30 1.41 8.38
CA VAL A 74 -13.49 0.03 7.93
C VAL A 74 -12.14 -0.56 7.59
N MET A 75 -11.89 -1.77 8.07
CA MET A 75 -10.71 -2.56 7.77
C MET A 75 -11.10 -3.75 6.90
N PHE A 76 -10.53 -3.83 5.72
CA PHE A 76 -10.75 -4.90 4.75
C PHE A 76 -9.60 -5.89 4.83
N VAL A 77 -9.91 -7.18 4.94
CA VAL A 77 -8.91 -8.26 4.90
C VAL A 77 -9.39 -9.44 4.07
N ASP A 78 -8.48 -10.30 3.62
CA ASP A 78 -8.84 -11.57 2.99
C ASP A 78 -9.05 -12.68 4.02
N GLY A 79 -9.49 -13.86 3.55
CA GLY A 79 -9.83 -15.01 4.39
C GLY A 79 -8.74 -15.47 5.36
N ARG A 80 -7.46 -15.25 5.04
CA ARG A 80 -6.31 -15.65 5.87
C ARG A 80 -6.26 -14.88 7.19
N TYR A 81 -6.79 -13.66 7.20
CA TYR A 81 -6.58 -12.69 8.28
C TYR A 81 -7.83 -12.39 9.12
N THR A 82 -8.92 -13.12 8.91
CA THR A 82 -10.21 -12.89 9.58
C THR A 82 -10.16 -13.00 11.10
N LEU A 83 -9.30 -13.88 11.64
CA LEU A 83 -9.06 -14.00 13.09
C LEU A 83 -8.04 -12.96 13.57
N GLN A 84 -6.94 -12.81 12.83
CA GLN A 84 -5.85 -11.89 13.18
C GLN A 84 -6.32 -10.44 13.28
N VAL A 85 -7.12 -9.97 12.32
CA VAL A 85 -7.60 -8.59 12.31
C VAL A 85 -8.44 -8.25 13.56
N ARG A 86 -9.15 -9.24 14.13
CA ARG A 86 -9.97 -9.05 15.34
C ARG A 86 -9.15 -9.01 16.62
N GLN A 87 -7.91 -9.49 16.58
CA GLN A 87 -6.98 -9.47 17.70
C GLN A 87 -6.10 -8.22 17.66
N GLU A 88 -5.75 -7.73 16.46
CA GLU A 88 -4.75 -6.68 16.27
C GLU A 88 -5.32 -5.28 16.02
N VAL A 89 -6.62 -5.16 15.72
CA VAL A 89 -7.27 -3.88 15.41
C VAL A 89 -8.29 -3.50 16.47
N ASP A 90 -8.37 -2.20 16.78
CA ASP A 90 -9.40 -1.63 17.65
C ASP A 90 -10.80 -1.75 17.01
N LEU A 91 -11.60 -2.69 17.50
CA LEU A 91 -12.95 -2.96 17.00
C LEU A 91 -13.98 -1.89 17.40
N ASP A 92 -13.66 -0.99 18.34
CA ASP A 92 -14.49 0.18 18.61
C ASP A 92 -14.33 1.26 17.52
N ILE A 93 -13.26 1.17 16.73
CA ILE A 93 -12.94 2.13 15.67
C ILE A 93 -13.20 1.54 14.28
N PHE A 94 -12.81 0.28 14.06
CA PHE A 94 -12.88 -0.37 12.75
C PHE A 94 -13.92 -1.48 12.71
N SER A 95 -14.89 -1.36 11.80
CA SER A 95 -15.64 -2.52 11.35
C SER A 95 -14.80 -3.36 10.39
N ILE A 96 -14.99 -4.68 10.39
CA ILE A 96 -14.22 -5.60 9.54
C ILE A 96 -15.04 -6.00 8.31
N GLU A 97 -14.45 -5.91 7.13
CA GLU A 97 -15.04 -6.28 5.84
C GLU A 97 -14.13 -7.23 5.04
N SER A 98 -14.71 -7.94 4.07
CA SER A 98 -14.00 -8.89 3.20
C SER A 98 -13.39 -8.18 1.99
N LEU A 99 -12.09 -8.38 1.74
CA LEU A 99 -11.44 -7.94 0.50
C LEU A 99 -11.97 -8.67 -0.75
N VAL A 100 -12.69 -9.78 -0.59
CA VAL A 100 -13.16 -10.61 -1.69
C VAL A 100 -14.67 -10.42 -1.91
N ASP A 101 -15.46 -10.55 -0.85
CA ASP A 101 -16.92 -10.56 -0.95
C ASP A 101 -17.50 -9.13 -1.02
N ASN A 102 -16.85 -8.18 -0.35
CA ASN A 102 -17.27 -6.78 -0.30
C ASN A 102 -16.06 -5.83 -0.41
N PRO A 103 -15.32 -5.88 -1.54
CA PRO A 103 -14.08 -5.13 -1.70
C PRO A 103 -14.31 -3.62 -1.64
N PRO A 104 -13.26 -2.80 -1.41
CA PRO A 104 -13.38 -1.35 -1.30
C PRO A 104 -14.22 -0.66 -2.40
N PRO A 105 -14.12 -1.00 -3.69
CA PRO A 105 -14.99 -0.41 -4.70
C PRO A 105 -16.48 -0.72 -4.48
N THR A 106 -16.83 -1.95 -4.10
CA THR A 106 -18.22 -2.33 -3.80
C THR A 106 -18.71 -1.60 -2.56
N TRP A 107 -17.91 -1.64 -1.49
CA TRP A 107 -18.24 -0.97 -0.24
C TRP A 107 -18.46 0.53 -0.46
N ILE A 108 -17.55 1.20 -1.18
CA ILE A 108 -17.65 2.64 -1.50
C ILE A 108 -18.96 2.96 -2.21
N LYS A 109 -19.29 2.18 -3.26
CA LYS A 109 -20.51 2.36 -4.05
C LYS A 109 -21.78 2.27 -3.19
N ASP A 110 -21.79 1.34 -2.23
CA ASP A 110 -22.95 1.05 -1.39
C ASP A 110 -23.03 1.92 -0.11
N ASN A 111 -21.92 2.54 0.30
CA ASN A 111 -21.82 3.20 1.61
C ASN A 111 -21.51 4.69 1.55
N LEU A 112 -20.88 5.20 0.49
CA LEU A 112 -20.62 6.63 0.38
C LEU A 112 -21.85 7.37 -0.14
N GLY A 113 -21.90 8.67 0.14
CA GLY A 113 -23.00 9.54 -0.23
C GLY A 113 -22.55 10.67 -1.14
N LYS A 114 -23.54 11.38 -1.67
CA LYS A 114 -23.32 12.56 -2.52
C LYS A 114 -22.45 13.60 -1.81
N GLY A 115 -21.42 14.06 -2.50
CA GLY A 115 -20.53 15.13 -2.03
C GLY A 115 -19.37 14.67 -1.16
N VAL A 116 -19.29 13.39 -0.78
CA VAL A 116 -18.17 12.84 0.00
C VAL A 116 -16.88 12.93 -0.83
N ARG A 117 -15.82 13.49 -0.23
CA ARG A 117 -14.48 13.61 -0.81
C ARG A 117 -13.55 12.58 -0.16
N LEU A 118 -13.28 11.50 -0.88
CA LEU A 118 -12.43 10.40 -0.42
C LEU A 118 -11.01 10.56 -0.99
N GLY A 119 -10.04 10.85 -0.14
CA GLY A 119 -8.64 10.97 -0.52
C GLY A 119 -7.97 9.60 -0.74
N PHE A 120 -6.97 9.57 -1.61
CA PHE A 120 -6.04 8.45 -1.74
C PHE A 120 -4.65 8.94 -2.15
N ASP A 121 -3.63 8.14 -1.86
CA ASP A 121 -2.27 8.36 -2.36
C ASP A 121 -2.11 7.69 -3.74
N PRO A 122 -1.87 8.44 -4.82
CA PRO A 122 -1.71 7.90 -6.17
C PRO A 122 -0.52 6.96 -6.33
N TRP A 123 0.48 7.02 -5.45
CA TRP A 123 1.63 6.12 -5.50
C TRP A 123 1.32 4.72 -4.96
N LEU A 124 0.26 4.56 -4.16
CA LEU A 124 0.00 3.31 -3.44
C LEU A 124 -1.10 2.45 -4.07
N GLN A 125 -1.66 2.86 -5.20
CA GLN A 125 -2.77 2.18 -5.89
C GLN A 125 -2.40 1.92 -7.34
N THR A 126 -2.79 0.76 -7.88
CA THR A 126 -2.59 0.50 -9.30
C THR A 126 -3.55 1.33 -10.16
N ILE A 127 -3.24 1.50 -11.44
CA ILE A 127 -4.13 2.15 -12.40
C ILE A 127 -5.51 1.45 -12.44
N GLY A 128 -5.52 0.12 -12.32
CA GLY A 128 -6.73 -0.69 -12.26
C GLY A 128 -7.57 -0.38 -11.02
N ASP A 129 -6.93 -0.30 -9.85
CA ASP A 129 -7.59 0.00 -8.59
C ASP A 129 -8.21 1.40 -8.61
N VAL A 130 -7.44 2.41 -9.03
CA VAL A 130 -7.93 3.79 -9.13
C VAL A 130 -9.13 3.88 -10.07
N LYS A 131 -9.10 3.17 -11.21
CA LYS A 131 -10.22 3.13 -12.15
C LYS A 131 -11.47 2.53 -11.50
N ALA A 132 -11.32 1.42 -10.77
CA ALA A 132 -12.44 0.76 -10.09
C ALA A 132 -13.00 1.62 -8.94
N LEU A 133 -12.13 2.15 -8.08
CA LEU A 133 -12.50 3.03 -6.96
C LEU A 133 -13.22 4.29 -7.46
N LYS A 134 -12.70 4.94 -8.51
CA LYS A 134 -13.29 6.14 -9.09
C LYS A 134 -14.68 5.86 -9.65
N ALA A 135 -14.85 4.79 -10.43
CA ALA A 135 -16.14 4.42 -11.00
C ALA A 135 -17.19 4.12 -9.91
N SER A 136 -16.79 3.51 -8.80
CA SER A 136 -17.66 3.28 -7.65
C SER A 136 -17.99 4.55 -6.88
N ALA A 137 -17.02 5.43 -6.66
CA ALA A 137 -17.23 6.72 -6.01
C ALA A 137 -18.25 7.55 -6.80
N GLU A 138 -18.09 7.65 -8.12
CA GLU A 138 -19.01 8.37 -9.01
C GLU A 138 -20.44 7.83 -8.93
N LYS A 139 -20.64 6.51 -8.87
CA LYS A 139 -21.96 5.88 -8.71
C LYS A 139 -22.64 6.25 -7.38
N SER A 140 -21.86 6.42 -6.32
CA SER A 140 -22.36 6.87 -5.01
C SER A 140 -22.54 8.39 -4.89
N GLY A 141 -22.10 9.15 -5.90
CA GLY A 141 -22.05 10.62 -5.86
C GLY A 141 -20.88 11.19 -5.06
N ALA A 142 -19.93 10.34 -4.66
CA ALA A 142 -18.68 10.73 -4.03
C ALA A 142 -17.61 11.11 -5.08
N THR A 143 -16.54 11.76 -4.64
CA THR A 143 -15.38 12.12 -5.46
C THR A 143 -14.14 11.46 -4.88
N LEU A 144 -13.40 10.75 -5.72
CA LEU A 144 -12.07 10.23 -5.38
C LEU A 144 -11.03 11.34 -5.65
N VAL A 145 -10.26 11.71 -4.63
CA VAL A 145 -9.34 12.85 -4.66
C VAL A 145 -7.89 12.36 -4.55
N PRO A 146 -7.06 12.52 -5.59
CA PRO A 146 -5.64 12.20 -5.49
C PRO A 146 -4.94 13.23 -4.61
N LEU A 147 -4.12 12.76 -3.66
CA LEU A 147 -3.33 13.62 -2.78
C LEU A 147 -1.85 13.59 -3.19
N GLU A 148 -1.20 14.75 -3.22
CA GLU A 148 0.23 14.84 -3.54
C GLU A 148 1.13 14.27 -2.43
N LYS A 149 0.65 14.30 -1.19
CA LYS A 149 1.37 13.80 -0.01
C LYS A 149 0.45 12.88 0.79
N ASN A 150 1.04 11.81 1.32
CA ASN A 150 0.32 10.89 2.18
C ASN A 150 0.03 11.56 3.54
N PRO A 151 -1.24 11.65 3.98
CA PRO A 151 -1.59 12.25 5.26
C PRO A 151 -1.05 11.46 6.45
N ILE A 152 -0.79 10.15 6.30
CA ILE A 152 -0.20 9.33 7.36
C ILE A 152 1.22 9.83 7.67
N ASP A 153 2.00 10.16 6.64
CA ASP A 153 3.37 10.67 6.81
C ASP A 153 3.38 12.02 7.53
N ALA A 154 2.33 12.83 7.37
CA ALA A 154 2.20 14.12 8.05
C ALA A 154 1.89 13.98 9.55
N ILE A 155 1.29 12.88 9.99
CA ILE A 155 0.90 12.62 11.39
C ILE A 155 1.81 11.61 12.09
N TRP A 156 2.64 10.88 11.35
CA TRP A 156 3.58 9.89 11.86
C TRP A 156 4.91 10.55 12.26
N LYS A 157 4.97 11.08 13.48
CA LYS A 157 6.11 11.87 13.99
C LYS A 157 7.43 11.10 14.08
N ASP A 158 7.36 9.81 14.40
CA ASP A 158 8.48 8.89 14.58
C ASP A 158 8.60 7.91 13.40
N GLN A 159 8.27 8.38 12.19
CA GLN A 159 8.37 7.56 10.99
C GLN A 159 9.83 7.12 10.74
N PRO A 160 10.08 5.82 10.49
CA PRO A 160 11.41 5.34 10.15
C PRO A 160 11.99 6.02 8.91
N ASP A 161 13.31 6.15 8.88
CA ASP A 161 14.03 6.58 7.69
C ASP A 161 13.84 5.59 6.54
N PRO A 162 13.97 6.04 5.27
CA PRO A 162 13.94 5.12 4.15
C PRO A 162 15.11 4.13 4.30
N PRO A 163 14.91 2.85 3.96
CA PRO A 163 16.01 1.91 3.94
C PRO A 163 17.08 2.36 2.92
N ARG A 164 18.35 2.07 3.24
CA ARG A 164 19.53 2.42 2.45
C ARG A 164 20.56 1.30 2.49
N ALA A 165 20.09 0.06 2.31
CA ALA A 165 20.97 -1.09 2.24
C ALA A 165 21.93 -0.93 1.04
N PRO A 166 23.18 -1.39 1.14
CA PRO A 166 24.12 -1.31 0.03
C PRO A 166 23.62 -2.15 -1.15
N VAL A 167 23.83 -1.64 -2.35
CA VAL A 167 23.60 -2.40 -3.59
C VAL A 167 24.85 -3.23 -3.88
N GLU A 168 24.63 -4.51 -4.19
CA GLU A 168 25.68 -5.46 -4.54
C GLU A 168 25.51 -5.95 -5.97
N LEU A 169 26.62 -6.18 -6.67
CA LEU A 169 26.60 -6.81 -7.99
C LEU A 169 26.29 -8.29 -7.84
N HIS A 170 25.35 -8.79 -8.63
CA HIS A 170 25.07 -10.21 -8.75
C HIS A 170 26.07 -10.86 -9.72
N PRO A 171 26.93 -11.79 -9.28
CA PRO A 171 27.98 -12.34 -10.13
C PRO A 171 27.45 -13.06 -11.38
N ILE A 172 28.15 -12.89 -12.51
CA ILE A 172 27.79 -13.52 -13.79
C ILE A 172 27.69 -15.05 -13.72
N ALA A 173 28.47 -15.69 -12.84
CA ALA A 173 28.42 -17.14 -12.61
C ALA A 173 27.05 -17.62 -12.09
N PHE A 174 26.27 -16.73 -11.47
CA PHE A 174 24.90 -16.99 -11.01
C PHE A 174 23.85 -16.38 -11.96
N ALA A 175 24.14 -15.20 -12.53
CA ALA A 175 23.21 -14.49 -13.42
C ALA A 175 22.99 -15.20 -14.77
N GLY A 176 24.03 -15.85 -15.31
CA GLY A 176 24.00 -16.56 -16.59
C GLY A 176 23.97 -15.68 -17.86
N GLU A 177 23.64 -14.40 -17.73
CA GLU A 177 23.58 -13.41 -18.82
C GLU A 177 23.99 -12.05 -18.24
N LEU A 178 24.80 -11.27 -18.97
CA LEU A 178 25.21 -9.94 -18.52
C LEU A 178 24.05 -8.95 -18.65
N ALA A 179 23.96 -8.00 -17.70
CA ALA A 179 23.00 -6.90 -17.71
C ALA A 179 22.90 -6.19 -19.07
N LYS A 180 24.04 -5.90 -19.72
CA LYS A 180 24.06 -5.26 -21.05
C LYS A 180 23.29 -6.06 -22.12
N ASP A 181 23.37 -7.39 -22.06
CA ASP A 181 22.76 -8.28 -23.03
C ASP A 181 21.26 -8.43 -22.75
N LYS A 182 20.87 -8.50 -21.46
CA LYS A 182 19.47 -8.41 -21.01
C LYS A 182 18.80 -7.12 -21.48
N LEU A 183 19.46 -5.98 -21.27
CA LEU A 183 18.94 -4.67 -21.66
C LEU A 183 18.80 -4.54 -23.18
N ALA A 184 19.76 -5.04 -23.96
CA ALA A 184 19.66 -5.07 -25.42
C ALA A 184 18.48 -5.95 -25.89
N ARG A 185 18.30 -7.12 -25.26
CA ARG A 185 17.19 -8.02 -25.54
C ARG A 185 15.83 -7.40 -25.19
N LEU A 186 15.72 -6.72 -24.05
CA LEU A 186 14.53 -5.98 -23.65
C LEU A 186 14.22 -4.86 -24.65
N ALA A 187 15.20 -4.02 -24.98
CA ALA A 187 15.03 -2.93 -25.94
C ALA A 187 14.57 -3.43 -27.32
N SER A 188 15.13 -4.55 -27.80
CA SER A 188 14.70 -5.16 -29.07
C SER A 188 13.25 -5.64 -29.02
N ALA A 189 12.83 -6.28 -27.92
CA ALA A 189 11.45 -6.73 -27.76
C ALA A 189 10.47 -5.54 -27.73
N ILE A 190 10.77 -4.51 -26.93
CA ILE A 190 9.96 -3.29 -26.84
C ILE A 190 9.83 -2.60 -28.20
N GLY A 191 10.94 -2.50 -28.95
CA GLY A 191 10.94 -1.89 -30.27
C GLY A 191 10.12 -2.67 -31.32
N LYS A 192 10.07 -4.00 -31.22
CA LYS A 192 9.22 -4.84 -32.09
C LYS A 192 7.73 -4.57 -31.87
N ASP A 193 7.36 -4.22 -30.64
CA ASP A 193 5.98 -3.87 -30.28
C ASP A 193 5.65 -2.39 -30.57
N GLY A 194 6.58 -1.64 -31.16
CA GLY A 194 6.41 -0.24 -31.54
C GLY A 194 6.51 0.76 -30.38
N ALA A 195 6.84 0.30 -29.17
CA ALA A 195 7.10 1.17 -28.04
C ALA A 195 8.50 1.78 -28.12
N THR A 196 8.62 3.02 -27.64
CA THR A 196 9.90 3.75 -27.58
C THR A 196 10.54 3.71 -26.20
N HIS A 197 9.74 3.39 -25.17
CA HIS A 197 10.15 3.40 -23.77
C HIS A 197 9.45 2.29 -23.00
N THR A 198 10.06 1.87 -21.89
CA THR A 198 9.44 1.06 -20.85
C THR A 198 9.77 1.65 -19.49
N VAL A 199 8.89 1.49 -18.52
CA VAL A 199 9.10 1.89 -17.13
C VAL A 199 9.07 0.64 -16.28
N LEU A 200 10.18 0.34 -15.62
CA LEU A 200 10.26 -0.73 -14.63
C LEU A 200 9.99 -0.14 -13.25
N THR A 201 8.89 -0.54 -12.63
CA THR A 201 8.49 -0.08 -11.30
C THR A 201 8.70 -1.12 -10.22
N ASP A 202 8.78 -2.40 -10.60
CA ASP A 202 9.05 -3.52 -9.72
C ASP A 202 10.57 -3.64 -9.45
N PRO A 203 11.02 -3.50 -8.19
CA PRO A 203 12.43 -3.64 -7.82
C PRO A 203 13.05 -4.96 -8.25
N SER A 204 12.29 -6.06 -8.27
CA SER A 204 12.81 -7.38 -8.71
C SER A 204 13.16 -7.38 -10.19
N SER A 205 12.37 -6.70 -11.01
CA SER A 205 12.64 -6.52 -12.43
C SER A 205 13.88 -5.66 -12.67
N ILE A 206 14.07 -4.61 -11.86
CA ILE A 206 15.27 -3.76 -11.90
C ILE A 206 16.51 -4.57 -11.47
N ALA A 207 16.45 -5.25 -10.32
CA ALA A 207 17.52 -6.08 -9.79
C ALA A 207 17.98 -7.15 -10.80
N TRP A 208 17.03 -7.80 -11.47
CA TRP A 208 17.31 -8.79 -12.50
C TRP A 208 17.92 -8.19 -13.77
N ALA A 209 17.40 -7.04 -14.24
CA ALA A 209 17.85 -6.40 -15.48
C ALA A 209 19.28 -5.87 -15.38
N PHE A 210 19.67 -5.37 -14.19
CA PHE A 210 20.97 -4.76 -13.95
C PHE A 210 22.00 -5.67 -13.28
N ASP A 211 21.66 -6.93 -13.00
CA ASP A 211 22.50 -7.85 -12.21
C ASP A 211 22.92 -7.24 -10.88
N ILE A 212 21.95 -6.75 -10.12
CA ILE A 212 22.18 -6.17 -8.78
C ILE A 212 21.25 -6.81 -7.75
N ARG A 213 21.60 -6.67 -6.47
CA ARG A 213 20.76 -6.99 -5.30
C ARG A 213 20.89 -5.88 -4.27
N GLY A 214 19.93 -5.79 -3.35
CA GLY A 214 19.90 -4.90 -2.21
C GLY A 214 19.38 -5.62 -0.97
N GLY A 215 18.92 -4.83 0.00
CA GLY A 215 18.39 -5.34 1.26
C GLY A 215 17.37 -4.40 1.89
N ASP A 216 16.73 -3.56 1.07
CA ASP A 216 15.82 -2.52 1.54
C ASP A 216 14.48 -3.06 2.02
N VAL A 217 14.09 -4.23 1.51
CA VAL A 217 12.83 -4.88 1.83
C VAL A 217 13.10 -6.23 2.51
N PRO A 218 12.49 -6.52 3.67
CA PRO A 218 12.66 -7.81 4.34
C PRO A 218 12.30 -8.97 3.42
N HIS A 219 13.14 -10.00 3.42
CA HIS A 219 12.97 -11.23 2.63
C HIS A 219 13.05 -11.06 1.10
N THR A 220 13.34 -9.86 0.59
CA THR A 220 13.44 -9.56 -0.84
C THR A 220 14.77 -8.84 -1.14
N PRO A 221 15.81 -9.57 -1.59
CA PRO A 221 17.09 -8.98 -1.98
C PRO A 221 17.06 -8.42 -3.40
#